data_AF-A0A9W4SPU7-F1
#
_entry.id   AF-A0A9W4SPU7-F1
#
_cell.length_a   1.000
_cell.length_b   1.000
_cell.length_c   1.000
_cell.angle_alpha   90.00
_cell.angle_beta   90.00
_cell.angle_gamma   90.00
#
_symmetry.space_group_name_H-M   'P 1'
#
loop_
_entity.id
_entity.type
_entity.pdbx_description
1 polymer ?
#
loop_
_entity_poly.entity_id
_entity_poly.type
_entity_poly.pdbx_seq_one_letter_code
_entity_poly.pdbx_strand_id
1 'polypeptide(L)'
;MIHTSKRPTPRCFYIITLSLFMSSLYITLSFGGLLPSIFVTTSKVYEEIYDADTLDFLIIGDWGNAGVGKDLKHGPQANVSKAMEYVANKHDSKFIVNVGDNFYKRSAKDYQGILSVNDSKWEEIWLKVYNSTNLRRLTWYSIAGNHDWYTNVTAQIDYSLTVNSRFFFPSLFYVRSTLFGKDLKLKAIWIHIDTNIFYYDVDSIVEIKMEGLKSNLLNFGMHTQQAVEEKFKWIEQSLIDNQDADYIFVIGHHPLIGICSQVNHMPRLLELLKVYYVSAYFSGHNHVLEYKAPTKASPVAFFISGAGCKTGFGCDGKDWGMPRGAYGL
;
A
#
# COMPACT_ATOMS: atom_id res chain seq x y z
N MET A 1 17.87 -25.12 -94.50
CA MET A 1 17.46 -24.09 -95.47
C MET A 1 16.24 -23.36 -94.92
N ILE A 2 16.43 -22.08 -94.56
CA ILE A 2 15.53 -20.92 -94.76
C ILE A 2 14.03 -20.99 -94.33
N HIS A 3 13.71 -20.05 -93.42
CA HIS A 3 12.50 -19.21 -93.23
C HIS A 3 11.13 -19.69 -92.69
N THR A 4 10.77 -19.03 -91.57
CA THR A 4 9.53 -18.29 -91.21
C THR A 4 8.15 -18.93 -91.29
N SER A 5 7.38 -18.82 -90.20
CA SER A 5 6.03 -18.21 -90.21
C SER A 5 5.48 -18.04 -88.78
N LYS A 6 4.62 -17.02 -88.58
CA LYS A 6 4.03 -16.54 -87.33
C LYS A 6 2.64 -17.17 -87.07
N ARG A 7 2.38 -17.58 -85.80
CA ARG A 7 1.15 -17.49 -84.91
C ARG A 7 -0.26 -17.86 -85.46
N PRO A 8 -1.35 -18.05 -84.65
CA PRO A 8 -1.51 -18.12 -83.17
C PRO A 8 -2.49 -19.20 -82.57
N THR A 9 -2.47 -19.32 -81.22
CA THR A 9 -3.57 -19.61 -80.23
C THR A 9 -4.23 -21.01 -80.12
N PRO A 10 -4.90 -21.38 -78.98
CA PRO A 10 -4.76 -20.96 -77.58
C PRO A 10 -4.87 -22.12 -76.53
N ARG A 11 -4.57 -21.76 -75.25
CA ARG A 11 -5.04 -22.37 -73.98
C ARG A 11 -4.62 -23.81 -73.64
N CYS A 12 -3.71 -23.94 -72.68
CA CYS A 12 -3.89 -24.87 -71.56
C CYS A 12 -3.14 -24.39 -70.32
N PHE A 13 -3.76 -24.65 -69.18
CA PHE A 13 -3.45 -24.18 -67.83
C PHE A 13 -2.07 -24.62 -67.34
N TYR A 14 -1.32 -23.72 -66.70
CA TYR A 14 -0.60 -23.98 -65.45
C TYR A 14 -0.27 -22.63 -64.80
N ILE A 15 -0.94 -22.36 -63.68
CA ILE A 15 -0.65 -21.26 -62.76
C ILE A 15 0.63 -21.64 -62.02
N ILE A 16 1.70 -20.88 -62.22
CA ILE A 16 2.82 -20.88 -61.28
C ILE A 16 2.38 -20.00 -60.12
N THR A 17 2.07 -20.61 -58.98
CA THR A 17 1.90 -19.94 -57.70
C THR A 17 3.23 -19.34 -57.27
N LEU A 18 3.40 -18.04 -57.49
CA LEU A 18 4.43 -17.26 -56.83
C LEU A 18 3.90 -16.88 -55.44
N SER A 19 4.35 -17.58 -54.41
CA SER A 19 4.04 -17.25 -53.02
C SER A 19 4.71 -15.93 -52.63
N LEU A 20 4.03 -14.81 -52.90
CA LEU A 20 4.33 -13.52 -52.29
C LEU A 20 3.74 -13.54 -50.87
N PHE A 21 4.57 -13.87 -49.89
CA PHE A 21 4.28 -13.60 -48.49
C PHE A 21 4.26 -12.08 -48.30
N MET A 22 3.08 -11.48 -48.41
CA MET A 22 2.81 -10.14 -47.90
C MET A 22 2.76 -10.25 -46.38
N SER A 23 3.91 -10.18 -45.72
CA SER A 23 3.96 -9.83 -44.30
C SER A 23 3.51 -8.38 -44.18
N SER A 24 2.22 -8.21 -43.91
CA SER A 24 1.68 -6.96 -43.39
C SER A 24 2.36 -6.70 -42.06
N LEU A 25 3.36 -5.83 -42.08
CA LEU A 25 3.95 -5.26 -40.89
C LEU A 25 2.89 -4.36 -40.23
N TYR A 26 2.06 -4.96 -39.39
CA TYR A 26 1.33 -4.21 -38.38
C TYR A 26 2.38 -3.65 -37.43
N ILE A 27 2.80 -2.41 -37.70
CA ILE A 27 3.45 -1.58 -36.71
C ILE A 27 2.36 -1.27 -35.67
N THR A 28 2.19 -2.18 -34.71
CA THR A 28 1.71 -1.77 -33.41
C THR A 28 2.78 -0.84 -32.86
N LEU A 29 2.55 0.47 -32.96
CA LEU A 29 3.15 1.43 -32.04
C LEU A 29 2.64 1.06 -30.65
N SER A 30 3.27 0.05 -30.04
CA SER A 30 3.31 -0.03 -28.60
C SER A 30 4.00 1.25 -28.18
N PHE A 31 3.24 2.17 -27.60
CA PHE A 31 3.78 3.12 -26.66
C PHE A 31 4.31 2.30 -25.46
N GLY A 32 5.41 1.59 -25.69
CA GLY A 32 6.26 1.00 -24.69
C GLY A 32 7.10 2.10 -24.07
N GLY A 33 6.45 3.08 -23.46
CA GLY A 33 7.02 3.61 -22.24
C GLY A 33 6.90 2.46 -21.25
N LEU A 34 8.03 1.93 -20.77
CA LEU A 34 8.01 1.12 -19.55
C LEU A 34 7.22 1.94 -18.52
N LEU A 35 6.00 1.53 -18.20
CA LEU A 35 5.44 1.93 -16.93
C LEU A 35 6.47 1.41 -15.91
N PRO A 36 7.07 2.28 -15.08
CA PRO A 36 8.00 1.82 -14.06
C PRO A 36 7.30 0.71 -13.30
N SER A 37 7.95 -0.46 -13.25
CA SER A 37 7.37 -1.62 -12.59
C SER A 37 6.95 -1.20 -11.20
N ILE A 38 5.69 -1.47 -10.86
CA ILE A 38 5.04 -1.08 -9.59
C ILE A 38 5.77 -1.66 -8.35
N PHE A 39 6.68 -2.61 -8.61
CA PHE A 39 7.57 -3.28 -7.63
C PHE A 39 8.94 -2.61 -7.50
N VAL A 40 9.32 -1.77 -8.48
CA VAL A 40 10.52 -0.95 -8.41
C VAL A 40 10.25 0.12 -7.37
N THR A 41 11.06 0.06 -6.31
CA THR A 41 11.10 1.11 -5.31
C THR A 41 11.41 2.43 -6.00
N THR A 42 10.48 3.37 -5.92
CA THR A 42 10.65 4.68 -6.53
C THR A 42 11.69 5.49 -5.74
N SER A 43 12.61 6.15 -6.43
CA SER A 43 13.48 7.19 -5.84
C SER A 43 12.77 8.54 -5.72
N LYS A 44 11.54 8.64 -6.24
CA LYS A 44 10.75 9.86 -6.17
C LYS A 44 10.28 10.09 -4.75
N VAL A 45 10.66 11.24 -4.21
CA VAL A 45 10.08 11.80 -2.99
C VAL A 45 8.85 12.63 -3.38
N TYR A 46 7.73 12.39 -2.72
CA TYR A 46 6.51 13.17 -2.90
C TYR A 46 6.48 14.33 -1.90
N GLU A 47 6.71 15.54 -2.40
CA GLU A 47 6.79 16.74 -1.57
C GLU A 47 5.40 17.35 -1.30
N GLU A 48 5.20 17.77 -0.06
CA GLU A 48 4.01 18.44 0.44
C GLU A 48 4.42 19.66 1.26
N ILE A 49 3.64 20.73 1.15
CA ILE A 49 3.86 21.96 1.91
C ILE A 49 2.57 22.28 2.65
N TYR A 50 2.65 22.42 3.97
CA TYR A 50 1.55 22.90 4.80
C TYR A 50 1.97 24.21 5.48
N ASP A 51 1.30 25.30 5.10
CA ASP A 51 1.43 26.60 5.76
C ASP A 51 0.69 26.57 7.11
N ALA A 52 1.29 25.90 8.08
CA ALA A 52 0.77 25.70 9.43
C ALA A 52 1.91 25.56 10.43
N ASP A 53 1.76 26.15 11.62
CA ASP A 53 2.75 26.07 12.70
C ASP A 53 2.92 24.63 13.23
N THR A 54 1.86 23.84 13.19
CA THR A 54 1.84 22.42 13.58
C THR A 54 1.31 21.55 12.44
N LEU A 55 1.70 20.28 12.47
CA LEU A 55 1.20 19.28 11.54
C LEU A 55 0.31 18.29 12.28
N ASP A 56 -1.00 18.40 12.07
CA ASP A 56 -2.01 17.51 12.63
C ASP A 56 -2.48 16.50 11.58
N PHE A 57 -2.55 15.21 11.94
CA PHE A 57 -2.97 14.14 11.04
C PHE A 57 -3.64 13.00 11.81
N LEU A 58 -4.41 12.18 11.09
CA LEU A 58 -5.07 11.00 11.64
C LEU A 58 -4.33 9.73 11.24
N ILE A 59 -4.47 8.66 12.03
CA ILE A 59 -3.90 7.34 11.72
C ILE A 59 -4.98 6.28 11.86
N ILE A 60 -5.16 5.46 10.84
CA ILE A 60 -6.13 4.37 10.82
C ILE A 60 -5.58 3.14 10.09
N GLY A 61 -5.91 1.96 10.57
CA GLY A 61 -5.61 0.68 9.93
C GLY A 61 -6.78 -0.26 10.10
N ASP A 62 -6.77 -1.34 9.33
CA ASP A 62 -7.65 -2.50 9.56
C ASP A 62 -9.11 -2.08 9.59
N TRP A 63 -9.48 -1.24 8.63
CA TRP A 63 -10.77 -0.55 8.58
C TRP A 63 -11.72 -1.11 7.53
N GLY A 64 -11.24 -1.97 6.63
CA GLY A 64 -11.88 -2.38 5.40
C GLY A 64 -13.13 -3.25 5.50
N ASN A 65 -13.94 -3.14 6.55
CA ASN A 65 -15.12 -3.98 6.74
C ASN A 65 -16.35 -3.13 7.07
N ALA A 66 -17.16 -2.86 6.04
CA ALA A 66 -18.49 -2.28 6.18
C ALA A 66 -19.47 -3.34 6.71
N GLY A 67 -19.19 -3.89 7.89
CA GLY A 67 -20.09 -4.78 8.60
C GLY A 67 -21.34 -4.03 9.06
N VAL A 68 -22.44 -4.76 9.24
CA VAL A 68 -23.62 -4.24 9.92
C VAL A 68 -23.35 -4.23 11.42
N GLY A 69 -23.46 -3.06 12.07
CA GLY A 69 -23.37 -2.96 13.53
C GLY A 69 -24.54 -3.70 14.19
N LYS A 70 -24.45 -3.95 15.50
CA LYS A 70 -25.54 -4.58 16.29
C LYS A 70 -26.89 -3.89 16.09
N ASP A 71 -26.90 -2.61 15.70
CA ASP A 71 -28.12 -1.82 15.51
C ASP A 71 -28.48 -1.54 14.03
N LEU A 72 -27.87 -2.25 13.06
CA LEU A 72 -28.11 -2.12 11.60
C LEU A 72 -28.02 -0.69 11.01
N LYS A 73 -27.67 0.32 11.80
CA LYS A 73 -27.61 1.73 11.37
C LYS A 73 -26.19 2.22 11.11
N HIS A 74 -25.18 1.75 11.84
CA HIS A 74 -23.77 2.06 11.62
C HIS A 74 -22.87 0.93 12.17
N GLY A 75 -22.07 0.28 11.32
CA GLY A 75 -21.05 -0.69 11.76
C GLY A 75 -19.91 -0.04 12.56
N PRO A 76 -19.04 -0.84 13.22
CA PRO A 76 -17.89 -0.31 13.94
C PRO A 76 -17.03 0.66 13.12
N GLN A 77 -16.80 0.34 11.83
CA GLN A 77 -16.10 1.23 10.89
C GLN A 77 -16.78 2.61 10.75
N ALA A 78 -18.11 2.64 10.66
CA ALA A 78 -18.85 3.90 10.54
C ALA A 78 -18.80 4.72 11.84
N ASN A 79 -18.70 4.07 13.00
CA ASN A 79 -18.48 4.75 14.28
C ASN A 79 -17.08 5.36 14.36
N VAL A 80 -16.05 4.62 13.93
CA VAL A 80 -14.69 5.14 13.81
C VAL A 80 -14.64 6.34 12.85
N SER A 81 -15.31 6.26 11.69
CA SER A 81 -15.41 7.40 10.75
C SER A 81 -16.01 8.65 11.40
N LYS A 82 -17.06 8.50 12.23
CA LYS A 82 -17.64 9.64 12.98
C LYS A 82 -16.66 10.22 14.01
N ALA A 83 -15.90 9.37 14.70
CA ALA A 83 -14.86 9.81 15.63
C ALA A 83 -13.72 10.55 14.90
N MET A 84 -13.28 10.02 13.75
CA MET A 84 -12.31 10.67 12.88
C MET A 84 -12.77 12.05 12.41
N GLU A 85 -14.02 12.20 11.97
CA GLU A 85 -14.58 13.51 11.59
C GLU A 85 -14.55 14.48 12.77
N TYR A 86 -14.95 14.03 13.97
CA TYR A 86 -14.91 14.87 15.17
C TYR A 86 -13.47 15.35 15.48
N VAL A 87 -12.48 14.45 15.42
CA VAL A 87 -11.08 14.79 15.67
C VAL A 87 -10.54 15.72 14.58
N ALA A 88 -10.81 15.43 13.31
CA ALA A 88 -10.39 16.26 12.18
C ALA A 88 -10.94 17.69 12.31
N ASN A 89 -12.19 17.85 12.76
CA ASN A 89 -12.81 19.16 12.96
C ASN A 89 -12.16 19.94 14.11
N LYS A 90 -11.73 19.23 15.16
CA LYS A 90 -11.15 19.84 16.36
C LYS A 90 -9.69 20.25 16.19
N HIS A 91 -8.93 19.50 15.38
CA HIS A 91 -7.48 19.62 15.27
C HIS A 91 -7.00 20.11 13.89
N ASP A 92 -7.90 20.49 12.98
CA ASP A 92 -7.55 20.93 11.62
C ASP A 92 -6.58 19.94 10.91
N SER A 93 -6.92 18.65 11.00
CA SER A 93 -6.10 17.57 10.46
C SER A 93 -5.88 17.75 8.96
N LYS A 94 -4.65 17.56 8.51
CA LYS A 94 -4.21 17.81 7.13
C LYS A 94 -4.33 16.61 6.21
N PHE A 95 -4.13 15.41 6.76
CA PHE A 95 -4.22 14.15 6.02
C PHE A 95 -4.48 12.96 6.96
N ILE A 96 -4.62 11.79 6.35
CA ILE A 96 -4.78 10.50 7.02
C ILE A 96 -3.61 9.60 6.63
N VAL A 97 -2.95 8.99 7.61
CA VAL A 97 -2.01 7.88 7.41
C VAL A 97 -2.80 6.59 7.55
N ASN A 98 -2.81 5.80 6.47
CA ASN A 98 -3.52 4.54 6.41
C ASN A 98 -2.53 3.36 6.44
N VAL A 99 -2.56 2.58 7.52
CA VAL A 99 -1.57 1.51 7.81
C VAL A 99 -1.96 0.13 7.26
N GLY A 100 -2.89 0.08 6.30
CA GLY A 100 -3.20 -1.11 5.53
C GLY A 100 -4.37 -1.92 6.05
N ASP A 101 -4.58 -3.08 5.42
CA ASP A 101 -5.79 -3.90 5.51
C ASP A 101 -7.04 -3.11 5.13
N ASN A 102 -6.96 -2.60 3.90
CA ASN A 102 -7.89 -1.61 3.36
C ASN A 102 -9.24 -2.22 3.03
N PHE A 103 -9.27 -3.50 2.64
CA PHE A 103 -10.49 -4.21 2.26
C PHE A 103 -10.49 -5.65 2.77
N TYR A 104 -11.44 -5.95 3.64
CA TYR A 104 -11.71 -7.31 4.12
C TYR A 104 -12.86 -7.95 3.32
N LYS A 105 -12.89 -9.28 3.33
CA LYS A 105 -14.09 -10.02 2.94
C LYS A 105 -15.23 -9.74 3.93
N ARG A 106 -16.42 -9.49 3.40
CA ARG A 106 -17.65 -9.21 4.16
C ARG A 106 -18.41 -10.49 4.56
N SER A 107 -18.21 -11.58 3.84
CA SER A 107 -18.86 -12.87 4.08
C SER A 107 -18.00 -14.04 3.59
N ALA A 108 -18.44 -15.28 3.83
CA ALA A 108 -17.77 -16.47 3.32
C ALA A 108 -17.77 -16.59 1.77
N LYS A 109 -18.69 -15.90 1.09
CA LYS A 109 -18.78 -15.86 -0.39
C LYS A 109 -18.07 -14.65 -1.00
N ASP A 110 -17.50 -13.79 -0.18
CA ASP A 110 -16.75 -12.59 -0.60
C ASP A 110 -15.24 -12.87 -0.57
N TYR A 111 -14.47 -11.97 -1.16
CA TYR A 111 -13.00 -12.04 -1.24
C TYR A 111 -12.35 -10.92 -0.44
N GLN A 112 -11.10 -11.17 -0.01
CA GLN A 112 -10.24 -10.17 0.63
C GLN A 112 -9.71 -9.18 -0.42
N GLY A 113 -9.26 -8.00 -0.01
CA GLY A 113 -8.75 -6.99 -0.94
C GLY A 113 -9.81 -6.54 -1.95
N ILE A 114 -9.34 -6.13 -3.11
CA ILE A 114 -10.16 -5.76 -4.28
C ILE A 114 -9.72 -6.55 -5.51
N LEU A 115 -10.60 -6.70 -6.49
CA LEU A 115 -10.29 -7.37 -7.76
C LEU A 115 -9.80 -6.41 -8.84
N SER A 116 -10.27 -5.16 -8.83
CA SER A 116 -9.95 -4.15 -9.86
C SER A 116 -10.28 -2.74 -9.36
N VAL A 117 -9.93 -1.74 -10.17
CA VAL A 117 -10.31 -0.33 -9.93
C VAL A 117 -11.82 -0.09 -9.92
N ASN A 118 -12.61 -1.02 -10.49
CA ASN A 118 -14.08 -0.95 -10.55
C ASN A 118 -14.77 -1.77 -9.45
N ASP A 119 -14.02 -2.27 -8.46
CA ASP A 119 -14.57 -3.06 -7.37
C ASP A 119 -15.55 -2.25 -6.52
N SER A 120 -16.75 -2.80 -6.28
CA SER A 120 -17.80 -2.19 -5.46
C SER A 120 -17.33 -1.81 -4.04
N LYS A 121 -16.30 -2.48 -3.51
CA LYS A 121 -15.76 -2.16 -2.18
C LYS A 121 -15.23 -0.74 -2.06
N TRP A 122 -14.75 -0.13 -3.15
CA TRP A 122 -14.35 1.29 -3.14
C TRP A 122 -15.50 2.20 -2.71
N GLU A 123 -16.66 2.01 -3.33
CA GLU A 123 -17.85 2.82 -3.03
C GLU A 123 -18.41 2.48 -1.65
N GLU A 124 -18.58 1.19 -1.37
CA GLU A 124 -19.29 0.72 -0.18
C GLU A 124 -18.49 0.88 1.12
N ILE A 125 -17.19 0.61 1.08
CA ILE A 125 -16.35 0.53 2.28
C ILE A 125 -15.55 1.82 2.47
N TRP A 126 -15.17 2.51 1.41
CA TRP A 126 -14.35 3.72 1.53
C TRP A 126 -15.13 5.01 1.26
N LEU A 127 -15.65 5.21 0.03
CA LEU A 127 -16.25 6.49 -0.37
C LEU A 127 -17.49 6.84 0.44
N LYS A 128 -18.43 5.91 0.66
CA LYS A 128 -19.64 6.17 1.45
C LYS A 128 -19.36 6.35 2.94
N VAL A 129 -18.39 5.62 3.48
CA VAL A 129 -18.10 5.62 4.92
C VAL A 129 -17.33 6.87 5.34
N TYR A 130 -16.33 7.30 4.54
CA TYR A 130 -15.47 8.44 4.84
C TYR A 130 -15.81 9.65 3.97
N ASN A 131 -17.11 10.00 3.92
CA ASN A 131 -17.65 11.09 3.10
C ASN A 131 -18.07 12.33 3.91
N SER A 132 -17.73 12.45 5.19
CA SER A 132 -18.08 13.63 5.98
C SER A 132 -17.36 14.89 5.48
N THR A 133 -17.80 16.08 5.92
CA THR A 133 -17.40 17.36 5.33
C THR A 133 -15.88 17.58 5.37
N ASN A 134 -15.23 17.22 6.48
CA ASN A 134 -13.77 17.35 6.58
C ASN A 134 -13.05 16.12 6.06
N LEU A 135 -13.46 14.91 6.44
CA LEU A 135 -12.79 13.71 5.96
C LEU A 135 -12.76 13.61 4.44
N ARG A 136 -13.81 14.02 3.71
CA ARG A 136 -13.86 13.97 2.24
C ARG A 136 -12.75 14.77 1.54
N ARG A 137 -12.14 15.72 2.26
CA ARG A 137 -11.06 16.58 1.76
C ARG A 137 -9.66 16.07 2.10
N LEU A 138 -9.55 15.15 3.05
CA LEU A 138 -8.25 14.64 3.51
C LEU A 138 -7.76 13.53 2.57
N THR A 139 -6.51 13.69 2.11
CA THR A 139 -5.76 12.64 1.41
C THR A 139 -5.43 11.52 2.37
N TRP A 140 -5.55 10.29 1.89
CA TRP A 140 -5.15 9.05 2.57
C TRP A 140 -3.82 8.60 2.00
N TYR A 141 -2.77 8.69 2.80
CA TYR A 141 -1.46 8.12 2.46
C TYR A 141 -1.43 6.68 2.93
N SER A 142 -1.63 5.79 1.96
CA SER A 142 -1.97 4.39 2.19
C SER A 142 -0.79 3.46 1.94
N ILE A 143 -0.79 2.35 2.66
CA ILE A 143 -0.03 1.13 2.36
C ILE A 143 -0.99 -0.05 2.23
N ALA A 144 -0.46 -1.19 1.78
CA ALA A 144 -1.18 -2.47 1.80
C ALA A 144 -0.91 -3.20 3.12
N GLY A 145 -1.94 -3.87 3.63
CA GLY A 145 -1.82 -4.89 4.66
C GLY A 145 -1.84 -6.30 4.07
N ASN A 146 -1.78 -7.33 4.91
CA ASN A 146 -1.76 -8.69 4.39
C ASN A 146 -3.06 -9.02 3.66
N HIS A 147 -4.23 -8.53 4.10
CA HIS A 147 -5.52 -8.81 3.47
C HIS A 147 -5.63 -8.24 2.04
N ASP A 148 -4.93 -7.15 1.76
CA ASP A 148 -4.88 -6.53 0.43
C ASP A 148 -4.11 -7.40 -0.59
N TRP A 149 -3.20 -8.23 -0.10
CA TRP A 149 -2.38 -9.15 -0.88
C TRP A 149 -3.04 -10.49 -1.23
N TYR A 150 -4.22 -10.80 -0.70
CA TYR A 150 -4.90 -12.08 -1.02
C TYR A 150 -5.51 -12.10 -2.42
N THR A 151 -5.65 -10.94 -3.07
CA THR A 151 -6.29 -10.81 -4.39
C THR A 151 -5.47 -9.96 -5.33
N ASN A 152 -5.81 -8.68 -5.53
CA ASN A 152 -5.14 -7.83 -6.51
C ASN A 152 -4.65 -6.53 -5.83
N VAL A 153 -3.47 -6.59 -5.22
CA VAL A 153 -2.87 -5.43 -4.56
C VAL A 153 -2.54 -4.31 -5.56
N THR A 154 -2.18 -4.65 -6.81
CA THR A 154 -1.84 -3.64 -7.83
C THR A 154 -3.06 -2.83 -8.24
N ALA A 155 -4.28 -3.39 -8.14
CA ALA A 155 -5.50 -2.62 -8.38
C ALA A 155 -5.68 -1.44 -7.41
N GLN A 156 -5.10 -1.49 -6.20
CA GLN A 156 -5.16 -0.35 -5.27
C GLN A 156 -4.21 0.77 -5.71
N ILE A 157 -3.05 0.40 -6.26
CA ILE A 157 -2.11 1.34 -6.84
C ILE A 157 -2.70 1.95 -8.12
N ASP A 158 -3.26 1.12 -9.00
CA ASP A 158 -3.93 1.58 -10.22
C ASP A 158 -5.08 2.54 -9.89
N TYR A 159 -5.89 2.22 -8.88
CA TYR A 159 -6.99 3.09 -8.44
C TYR A 159 -6.47 4.44 -7.95
N SER A 160 -5.39 4.44 -7.17
CA SER A 160 -4.74 5.66 -6.69
C SER A 160 -4.28 6.56 -7.84
N LEU A 161 -3.64 5.96 -8.84
CA LEU A 161 -3.01 6.69 -9.94
C LEU A 161 -3.99 7.12 -11.02
N THR A 162 -5.12 6.41 -11.19
CA THR A 162 -6.01 6.60 -12.35
C THR A 162 -7.45 6.99 -12.00
N VAL A 163 -7.92 6.73 -10.78
CA VAL A 163 -9.33 6.94 -10.42
C VAL A 163 -9.49 8.03 -9.37
N ASN A 164 -8.83 7.91 -8.22
CA ASN A 164 -9.02 8.85 -7.13
C ASN A 164 -7.74 9.05 -6.30
N SER A 165 -7.06 10.17 -6.56
CA SER A 165 -5.81 10.54 -5.87
C SER A 165 -5.96 10.82 -4.38
N ARG A 166 -7.20 10.93 -3.86
CA ARG A 166 -7.45 11.00 -2.42
C ARG A 166 -7.04 9.69 -1.73
N PHE A 167 -7.13 8.54 -2.41
CA PHE A 167 -6.48 7.32 -1.94
C PHE A 167 -5.08 7.30 -2.54
N PHE A 168 -4.08 7.86 -1.85
CA PHE A 168 -2.72 7.97 -2.34
C PHE A 168 -1.91 6.72 -1.99
N PHE A 169 -1.61 5.91 -3.00
CA PHE A 169 -0.83 4.68 -2.89
C PHE A 169 -0.06 4.43 -4.21
N PRO A 170 1.03 5.16 -4.45
CA PRO A 170 1.68 5.18 -5.76
C PRO A 170 2.55 3.95 -6.05
N SER A 171 2.97 3.25 -5.00
CA SER A 171 3.80 2.05 -5.05
C SER A 171 3.78 1.38 -3.67
N LEU A 172 4.21 0.11 -3.61
CA LEU A 172 4.32 -0.63 -2.34
C LEU A 172 5.34 -0.03 -1.36
N PHE A 173 6.32 0.72 -1.89
CA PHE A 173 7.34 1.43 -1.14
C PHE A 173 7.47 2.85 -1.70
N TYR A 174 7.32 3.88 -0.87
CA TYR A 174 7.47 5.28 -1.29
C TYR A 174 7.84 6.20 -0.13
N VAL A 175 8.37 7.38 -0.47
CA VAL A 175 8.76 8.41 0.50
C VAL A 175 7.96 9.68 0.27
N ARG A 176 7.45 10.27 1.34
CA ARG A 176 6.90 11.63 1.34
C ARG A 176 7.79 12.57 2.13
N SER A 177 7.83 13.82 1.73
CA SER A 177 8.50 14.90 2.45
C SER A 177 7.50 16.02 2.69
N THR A 178 7.42 16.48 3.94
CA THR A 178 6.49 17.51 4.34
C THR A 178 7.24 18.67 4.97
N LEU A 179 7.11 19.85 4.37
CA LEU A 179 7.57 21.12 4.96
C LEU A 179 6.42 21.81 5.68
N PHE A 180 6.67 22.24 6.91
CA PHE A 180 5.70 22.90 7.78
C PHE A 180 6.39 23.78 8.82
N GLY A 181 5.62 24.35 9.74
CA GLY A 181 6.12 25.22 10.79
C GLY A 181 6.35 26.65 10.31
N LYS A 182 6.68 27.53 11.26
CA LYS A 182 6.96 28.93 10.98
C LYS A 182 8.05 29.08 9.91
N ASP A 183 7.75 29.82 8.86
CA ASP A 183 8.60 30.03 7.68
C ASP A 183 8.97 28.73 6.93
N LEU A 184 8.19 27.65 7.06
CA LEU A 184 8.42 26.33 6.44
C LEU A 184 9.77 25.70 6.82
N LYS A 185 10.22 25.90 8.07
CA LYS A 185 11.53 25.45 8.55
C LYS A 185 11.56 24.04 9.12
N LEU A 186 10.42 23.42 9.35
CA LEU A 186 10.34 22.04 9.85
C LEU A 186 10.12 21.07 8.69
N LYS A 187 10.84 19.94 8.73
CA LYS A 187 10.77 18.87 7.73
C LYS A 187 10.41 17.55 8.39
N ALA A 188 9.34 16.92 7.91
CA ALA A 188 8.96 15.56 8.27
C ALA A 188 9.06 14.62 7.06
N ILE A 189 9.70 13.48 7.25
CA ILE A 189 9.84 12.42 6.24
C ILE A 189 8.97 11.24 6.61
N TRP A 190 8.25 10.70 5.63
CA TRP A 190 7.35 9.57 5.79
C TRP A 190 7.78 8.45 4.85
N ILE A 191 8.32 7.37 5.38
CA ILE A 191 8.75 6.21 4.60
C ILE A 191 7.68 5.13 4.73
N HIS A 192 6.95 4.91 3.64
CA HIS A 192 5.87 3.93 3.56
C HIS A 192 6.43 2.63 3.00
N ILE A 193 6.23 1.52 3.74
CA ILE A 193 6.84 0.22 3.42
C ILE A 193 5.79 -0.91 3.41
N ASP A 194 5.96 -1.85 2.49
CA ASP A 194 5.24 -3.11 2.54
C ASP A 194 5.98 -4.10 3.44
N THR A 195 5.30 -4.57 4.48
CA THR A 195 5.91 -5.44 5.49
C THR A 195 5.67 -6.93 5.23
N ASN A 196 4.86 -7.31 4.23
CA ASN A 196 4.56 -8.72 3.94
C ASN A 196 5.83 -9.49 3.57
N ILE A 197 6.74 -8.87 2.82
CA ILE A 197 8.03 -9.45 2.42
C ILE A 197 8.96 -9.74 3.61
N PHE A 198 8.79 -9.05 4.74
CA PHE A 198 9.59 -9.26 5.94
C PHE A 198 8.90 -10.17 6.96
N TYR A 199 7.57 -10.16 6.96
CA TYR A 199 6.74 -10.84 7.95
C TYR A 199 6.46 -12.30 7.60
N TYR A 200 6.23 -12.62 6.32
CA TYR A 200 5.86 -13.98 5.91
C TYR A 200 7.04 -14.74 5.31
N ASP A 201 7.17 -16.00 5.73
CA ASP A 201 7.98 -17.00 5.05
C ASP A 201 7.03 -17.83 4.16
N VAL A 202 7.14 -17.63 2.85
CA VAL A 202 6.28 -18.27 1.84
C VAL A 202 6.38 -19.80 1.87
N ASP A 203 7.54 -20.35 2.23
CA ASP A 203 7.75 -21.80 2.32
C ASP A 203 7.02 -22.42 3.52
N SER A 204 6.88 -21.64 4.60
CA SER A 204 6.14 -22.02 5.80
C SER A 204 4.62 -21.83 5.68
N ILE A 205 4.11 -21.17 4.63
CA ILE A 205 2.66 -21.03 4.40
C ILE A 205 2.09 -22.34 3.86
N VAL A 206 1.39 -23.07 4.74
CA VAL A 206 0.65 -24.30 4.43
C VAL A 206 -0.88 -24.15 4.49
N GLU A 207 -1.36 -23.04 5.07
CA GLU A 207 -2.80 -22.82 5.26
C GLU A 207 -3.48 -22.42 3.95
N ILE A 208 -4.47 -23.20 3.50
CA ILE A 208 -5.25 -22.94 2.26
C ILE A 208 -5.86 -21.53 2.26
N LYS A 209 -6.29 -21.02 3.42
CA LYS A 209 -6.87 -19.67 3.51
C LYS A 209 -5.89 -18.57 3.10
N MET A 210 -4.57 -18.80 3.17
CA MET A 210 -3.50 -17.87 2.80
C MET A 210 -2.96 -18.07 1.38
N GLU A 211 -3.59 -18.94 0.58
CA GLU A 211 -3.11 -19.27 -0.76
C GLU A 211 -2.97 -18.03 -1.66
N GLY A 212 -3.95 -17.11 -1.64
CA GLY A 212 -3.88 -15.88 -2.43
C GLY A 212 -2.67 -14.99 -2.09
N LEU A 213 -2.38 -14.82 -0.79
CA LEU A 213 -1.20 -14.09 -0.32
C LEU A 213 0.07 -14.78 -0.81
N LYS A 214 0.16 -16.09 -0.61
CA LYS A 214 1.30 -16.92 -1.05
C LYS A 214 1.55 -16.77 -2.55
N SER A 215 0.50 -16.95 -3.36
CA SER A 215 0.56 -16.85 -4.82
C SER A 215 1.03 -15.48 -5.28
N ASN A 216 0.56 -14.39 -4.66
CA ASN A 216 1.00 -13.05 -5.04
C ASN A 216 2.44 -12.76 -4.64
N LEU A 217 2.87 -13.16 -3.44
CA LEU A 217 4.28 -13.02 -3.04
C LEU A 217 5.22 -13.81 -3.97
N LEU A 218 4.80 -14.99 -4.43
CA LEU A 218 5.51 -15.77 -5.44
C LEU A 218 5.54 -15.08 -6.80
N ASN A 219 4.38 -14.70 -7.32
CA ASN A 219 4.22 -14.09 -8.66
C ASN A 219 4.98 -12.77 -8.80
N PHE A 220 5.09 -12.00 -7.72
CA PHE A 220 5.82 -10.73 -7.71
C PHE A 220 7.27 -10.86 -7.26
N GLY A 221 7.77 -12.08 -6.98
CA GLY A 221 9.15 -12.30 -6.53
C GLY A 221 9.45 -11.75 -5.13
N MET A 222 8.43 -11.34 -4.37
CA MET A 222 8.52 -10.75 -3.03
C MET A 222 8.65 -11.81 -1.91
N HIS A 223 9.49 -12.81 -2.17
CA HIS A 223 9.81 -13.90 -1.25
C HIS A 223 11.28 -14.29 -1.31
N THR A 224 12.02 -13.86 -2.34
CA THR A 224 13.41 -14.23 -2.54
C THR A 224 14.31 -13.47 -1.56
N GLN A 225 15.42 -14.09 -1.14
CA GLN A 225 16.43 -13.42 -0.32
C GLN A 225 16.95 -12.14 -1.01
N GLN A 226 17.15 -12.17 -2.33
CA GLN A 226 17.56 -10.99 -3.09
C GLN A 226 16.53 -9.85 -2.94
N ALA A 227 15.24 -10.13 -3.11
CA ALA A 227 14.20 -9.10 -2.97
C ALA A 227 14.16 -8.53 -1.53
N VAL A 228 14.31 -9.38 -0.51
CA VAL A 228 14.39 -8.96 0.89
C VAL A 228 15.57 -8.00 1.10
N GLU A 229 16.76 -8.36 0.63
CA GLU A 229 17.96 -7.52 0.76
C GLU A 229 17.82 -6.20 -0.01
N GLU A 230 17.25 -6.22 -1.22
CA GLU A 230 17.00 -5.02 -2.01
C GLU A 230 16.04 -4.07 -1.29
N LYS A 231 14.99 -4.57 -0.64
CA LYS A 231 14.07 -3.73 0.15
C LYS A 231 14.74 -3.20 1.42
N PHE A 232 15.54 -3.98 2.13
CA PHE A 232 16.32 -3.46 3.26
C PHE A 232 17.28 -2.36 2.84
N LYS A 233 18.01 -2.56 1.74
CA LYS A 233 18.91 -1.55 1.19
C LYS A 233 18.16 -0.28 0.80
N TRP A 234 16.98 -0.39 0.20
CA TRP A 234 16.17 0.77 -0.13
C TRP A 234 15.68 1.53 1.11
N ILE A 235 15.23 0.82 2.15
CA ILE A 235 14.81 1.43 3.42
C ILE A 235 15.99 2.15 4.07
N GLU A 236 17.14 1.47 4.16
CA GLU A 236 18.36 2.04 4.74
C GLU A 236 18.82 3.28 3.97
N GLN A 237 18.86 3.23 2.63
CA GLN A 237 19.22 4.39 1.82
C GLN A 237 18.24 5.54 2.02
N SER A 238 16.93 5.26 2.09
CA SER A 238 15.91 6.28 2.35
C SER A 238 16.08 6.92 3.73
N LEU A 239 16.55 6.16 4.72
CA LEU A 239 16.86 6.70 6.05
C LEU A 239 18.12 7.57 6.02
N ILE A 240 19.19 7.12 5.34
CA ILE A 240 20.46 7.85 5.17
C ILE A 240 20.22 9.20 4.48
N ASP A 241 19.50 9.19 3.35
CA ASP A 241 19.28 10.37 2.50
C ASP A 241 18.44 11.46 3.18
N ASN A 242 17.78 11.13 4.30
CA ASN A 242 16.81 11.98 4.97
C ASN A 242 17.17 12.27 6.44
N GLN A 243 18.42 12.01 6.85
CA GLN A 243 18.90 12.31 8.21
C GLN A 243 18.94 13.81 8.55
N ASP A 244 18.70 14.69 7.57
CA ASP A 244 18.57 16.14 7.78
C ASP A 244 17.16 16.57 8.24
N ALA A 245 16.19 15.67 8.25
CA ALA A 245 14.81 15.96 8.67
C ALA A 245 14.66 16.06 10.19
N ASP A 246 13.76 16.94 10.65
CA ASP A 246 13.42 17.05 12.08
C ASP A 246 12.68 15.82 12.59
N TYR A 247 11.87 15.21 11.72
CA TYR A 247 11.11 14.00 12.01
C TYR A 247 11.24 12.98 10.89
N ILE A 248 11.51 11.72 11.24
CA ILE A 248 11.45 10.60 10.31
C ILE A 248 10.45 9.59 10.86
N PHE A 249 9.41 9.33 10.08
CA PHE A 249 8.35 8.38 10.38
C PHE A 249 8.40 7.22 9.40
N VAL A 250 8.21 6.00 9.90
CA VAL A 250 8.08 4.80 9.08
C VAL A 250 6.69 4.21 9.26
N ILE A 251 6.04 3.87 8.15
CA ILE A 251 4.67 3.38 8.11
C ILE A 251 4.71 1.97 7.51
N GLY A 252 4.31 0.97 8.28
CA GLY A 252 4.27 -0.42 7.84
C GLY A 252 3.11 -1.16 8.49
N HIS A 253 2.54 -2.16 7.82
CA HIS A 253 1.33 -2.81 8.31
C HIS A 253 1.56 -3.64 9.59
N HIS A 254 2.57 -4.51 9.61
CA HIS A 254 2.81 -5.42 10.74
C HIS A 254 3.55 -4.71 11.89
N PRO A 255 3.25 -5.03 13.16
CA PRO A 255 3.93 -4.43 14.32
C PRO A 255 5.41 -4.79 14.42
N LEU A 256 6.20 -3.89 15.00
CA LEU A 256 7.61 -4.12 15.36
C LEU A 256 7.82 -4.34 16.86
N ILE A 257 6.72 -4.64 17.56
CA ILE A 257 6.66 -4.73 19.00
C ILE A 257 5.87 -5.97 19.46
N GLY A 258 6.21 -6.48 20.64
CA GLY A 258 5.60 -7.68 21.23
C GLY A 258 6.13 -8.99 20.64
N ILE A 259 5.55 -10.12 21.04
CA ILE A 259 5.99 -11.43 20.53
C ILE A 259 5.70 -11.61 19.03
N CYS A 260 4.64 -10.95 18.53
CA CYS A 260 4.24 -11.03 17.14
C CYS A 260 5.23 -10.38 16.17
N SER A 261 6.13 -9.51 16.65
CA SER A 261 7.18 -8.92 15.82
C SER A 261 8.47 -9.76 15.80
N GLN A 262 8.52 -10.90 16.50
CA GLN A 262 9.69 -11.79 16.55
C GLN A 262 9.63 -12.87 15.47
N VAL A 263 9.19 -12.50 14.27
CA VAL A 263 9.03 -13.40 13.12
C VAL A 263 9.93 -12.98 11.97
N ASN A 264 10.52 -13.96 11.30
CA ASN A 264 11.26 -13.80 10.04
C ASN A 264 12.23 -12.61 10.06
N HIS A 265 12.04 -11.62 9.19
CA HIS A 265 12.94 -10.48 9.03
C HIS A 265 12.51 -9.23 9.83
N MET A 266 11.39 -9.29 10.56
CA MET A 266 10.89 -8.17 11.36
C MET A 266 11.89 -7.67 12.43
N PRO A 267 12.64 -8.54 13.15
CA PRO A 267 13.67 -8.08 14.08
C PRO A 267 14.78 -7.25 13.42
N ARG A 268 15.17 -7.60 12.18
CA ARG A 268 16.16 -6.83 11.42
C ARG A 268 15.64 -5.44 11.07
N LEU A 269 14.36 -5.35 10.67
CA LEU A 269 13.72 -4.05 10.42
C LEU A 269 13.70 -3.19 11.68
N LEU A 270 13.34 -3.76 12.84
CA LEU A 270 13.36 -3.06 14.12
C LEU A 270 14.75 -2.49 14.43
N GLU A 271 15.81 -3.29 14.29
CA GLU A 271 17.17 -2.83 14.55
C GLU A 271 17.60 -1.73 13.59
N LEU A 272 17.24 -1.83 12.30
CA LEU A 272 17.50 -0.79 11.31
C LEU A 272 16.87 0.55 11.72
N LEU A 273 15.59 0.55 12.13
CA LEU A 273 14.91 1.79 12.53
C LEU A 273 15.54 2.43 13.79
N LYS A 274 16.08 1.61 14.70
CA LYS A 274 16.78 2.11 15.90
C LYS A 274 18.13 2.74 15.55
N VAL A 275 18.91 2.12 14.67
CA VAL A 275 20.24 2.61 14.25
C VAL A 275 20.14 4.01 13.66
N TYR A 276 19.09 4.28 12.88
CA TYR A 276 18.85 5.56 12.22
C TYR A 276 17.92 6.50 13.00
N TYR A 277 17.69 6.24 14.29
CA TYR A 277 16.94 7.12 15.19
C TYR A 277 15.56 7.57 14.66
N VAL A 278 14.82 6.65 14.02
CA VAL A 278 13.46 6.93 13.52
C VAL A 278 12.59 7.46 14.66
N SER A 279 11.86 8.56 14.41
CA SER A 279 11.04 9.23 15.41
C SER A 279 9.86 8.36 15.84
N ALA A 280 9.14 7.79 14.87
CA ALA A 280 8.07 6.85 15.16
C ALA A 280 7.83 5.81 14.05
N TYR A 281 7.35 4.64 14.45
CA TYR A 281 6.81 3.60 13.59
C TYR A 281 5.30 3.45 13.81
N PHE A 282 4.53 3.54 12.72
CA PHE A 282 3.07 3.40 12.74
C PHE A 282 2.66 2.11 12.04
N SER A 283 1.79 1.33 12.70
CA SER A 283 1.34 0.02 12.22
C SER A 283 -0.11 -0.30 12.59
N GLY A 284 -0.63 -1.39 12.01
CA GLY A 284 -1.95 -1.95 12.25
C GLY A 284 -1.84 -3.44 12.54
N HIS A 285 -2.57 -4.27 11.77
CA HIS A 285 -2.61 -5.73 11.78
C HIS A 285 -3.21 -6.34 13.05
N ASN A 286 -2.68 -5.94 14.20
CA ASN A 286 -3.30 -6.23 15.47
C ASN A 286 -4.50 -5.30 15.65
N HIS A 287 -5.68 -5.88 15.84
CA HIS A 287 -6.91 -5.10 15.98
C HIS A 287 -7.05 -4.40 17.33
N VAL A 288 -6.09 -3.53 17.68
CA VAL A 288 -5.98 -2.81 18.96
C VAL A 288 -5.43 -1.41 18.74
N LEU A 289 -5.52 -0.59 19.79
CA LEU A 289 -4.83 0.69 19.89
C LEU A 289 -3.74 0.58 20.96
N GLU A 290 -2.48 0.60 20.56
CA GLU A 290 -1.34 0.44 21.46
C GLU A 290 -0.24 1.44 21.16
N TYR A 291 0.54 1.74 22.19
CA TYR A 291 1.69 2.62 22.12
C TYR A 291 2.80 2.15 23.04
N LYS A 292 4.03 2.25 22.55
CA LYS A 292 5.24 2.25 23.36
C LYS A 292 6.02 3.52 23.14
N ALA A 293 6.29 4.19 24.26
CA ALA A 293 7.12 5.35 24.29
C ALA A 293 8.58 5.02 23.93
N PRO A 294 9.30 5.99 23.32
CA PRO A 294 10.74 5.94 23.25
C PRO A 294 11.35 5.68 24.62
N THR A 295 12.46 4.94 24.63
CA THR A 295 13.26 4.66 25.83
C THR A 295 14.71 5.07 25.57
N LYS A 296 15.52 5.10 26.63
CA LYS A 296 16.98 5.30 26.46
C LYS A 296 17.64 4.24 25.55
N ALA A 297 17.05 3.04 25.48
CA ALA A 297 17.57 1.92 24.68
C ALA A 297 16.97 1.85 23.26
N SER A 298 15.90 2.61 22.99
CA SER A 298 15.26 2.65 21.67
C SER A 298 14.58 4.00 21.51
N PRO A 299 15.12 4.89 20.66
CA PRO A 299 14.60 6.25 20.47
C PRO A 299 13.26 6.27 19.71
N VAL A 300 12.84 5.12 19.17
CA VAL A 300 11.66 4.99 18.32
C VAL A 300 10.40 4.89 19.16
N ALA A 301 9.40 5.72 18.86
CA ALA A 301 8.04 5.55 19.35
C ALA A 301 7.30 4.53 18.49
N PHE A 302 6.57 3.60 19.09
CA PHE A 302 5.79 2.61 18.34
C PHE A 302 4.30 2.81 18.58
N PHE A 303 3.54 2.84 17.49
CA PHE A 303 2.09 2.98 17.51
C PHE A 303 1.43 1.86 16.72
N ILE A 304 0.38 1.27 17.30
CA ILE A 304 -0.53 0.35 16.62
C ILE A 304 -1.91 1.02 16.59
N SER A 305 -2.46 1.20 15.39
CA SER A 305 -3.78 1.75 15.12
C SER A 305 -4.57 0.79 14.22
N GLY A 306 -4.78 -0.45 14.67
CA GLY A 306 -5.48 -1.49 13.90
C GLY A 306 -6.95 -1.69 14.27
N ALA A 307 -7.56 -0.76 15.01
CA ALA A 307 -8.94 -0.89 15.49
C ALA A 307 -9.98 -0.24 14.56
N GLY A 308 -9.71 -0.13 13.26
CA GLY A 308 -10.53 0.65 12.32
C GLY A 308 -11.93 0.08 12.05
N CYS A 309 -12.10 -1.24 12.11
CA CYS A 309 -13.42 -1.88 11.97
C CYS A 309 -13.68 -3.06 12.92
N LYS A 310 -12.68 -3.50 13.67
CA LYS A 310 -12.73 -4.64 14.60
C LYS A 310 -11.81 -4.39 15.78
N THR A 311 -12.04 -5.11 16.87
CA THR A 311 -11.15 -5.13 18.03
C THR A 311 -10.73 -6.56 18.35
N GLY A 312 -9.54 -6.74 18.93
CA GLY A 312 -8.97 -8.01 19.36
C GLY A 312 -8.24 -7.87 20.71
N PHE A 313 -7.52 -8.92 21.11
CA PHE A 313 -6.80 -8.96 22.38
C PHE A 313 -5.36 -8.39 22.32
N GLY A 314 -4.91 -7.99 21.12
CA GLY A 314 -3.53 -7.54 20.91
C GLY A 314 -2.54 -8.71 20.90
N CYS A 315 -1.26 -8.38 20.91
CA CYS A 315 -0.19 -9.36 20.99
C CYS A 315 0.31 -9.51 22.43
N ASP A 316 0.66 -10.74 22.81
CA ASP A 316 1.16 -11.00 24.15
C ASP A 316 2.45 -10.21 24.45
N GLY A 317 2.46 -9.58 25.63
CA GLY A 317 3.53 -8.69 26.11
C GLY A 317 2.97 -7.58 27.00
N LYS A 318 3.72 -7.12 28.02
CA LYS A 318 3.19 -6.25 29.10
C LYS A 318 3.66 -4.79 29.08
N ASP A 319 4.37 -4.35 28.05
CA ASP A 319 5.03 -3.04 28.04
C ASP A 319 4.30 -1.97 27.20
N TRP A 320 3.06 -2.25 26.79
CA TRP A 320 2.28 -1.43 25.86
C TRP A 320 1.03 -0.89 26.55
N GLY A 321 0.70 0.38 26.30
CA GLY A 321 -0.52 0.99 26.81
C GLY A 321 -1.35 1.58 25.68
N MET A 322 -2.64 1.75 25.90
CA MET A 322 -3.46 2.57 25.01
C MET A 322 -3.12 4.06 25.27
N PRO A 323 -2.78 4.85 24.25
CA PRO A 323 -2.59 6.29 24.42
C PRO A 323 -3.80 6.95 25.09
N ARG A 324 -3.56 7.90 26.00
CA ARG A 324 -4.64 8.78 26.46
C ARG A 324 -5.17 9.57 25.26
N GLY A 325 -6.49 9.60 25.10
CA GLY A 325 -7.14 10.31 23.99
C GLY A 325 -7.25 9.50 22.70
N ALA A 326 -7.05 8.17 22.74
CA ALA A 326 -7.53 7.28 21.70
C ALA A 326 -9.08 7.30 21.66
N TYR A 327 -9.67 7.44 20.47
CA TYR A 327 -11.12 7.48 20.25
C TYR A 327 -11.56 6.33 19.35
N GLY A 328 -12.81 5.86 19.51
CA GLY A 328 -13.44 4.94 18.55
C GLY A 328 -13.43 3.44 18.92
N LEU A 329 -13.24 3.09 20.19
CA LEU A 329 -13.52 1.74 20.70
C LEU A 329 -15.02 1.51 20.92
#